data_AF-A0AAU7YXA5-F1
#
_entry.id   AF-A0AAU7YXA5-F1
#
_cell.length_a   1.000
_cell.length_b   1.000
_cell.length_c   1.000
_cell.angle_alpha   90.00
_cell.angle_beta   90.00
_cell.angle_gamma   90.00
#
_symmetry.space_group_name_H-M   'P 1'
#
loop_
_entity.id
_entity.type
_entity.pdbx_description
1 polymer ?
#
loop_
_entity_poly.entity_id
_entity_poly.type
_entity_poly.pdbx_seq_one_letter_code
_entity_poly.pdbx_strand_id
1 'polypeptide(L)'
;MQIQAIAQLVLNRQQFLQFVQRRVASAAAAEDIVQNAYIRAIENVSMLRQQESAAAWFYRVLRNAIIDYYRHRSAEDRALERLARDSTDMQPSKVRGDRV
;
A
#
# COMPACT_ATOMS: atom_id res chain seq x y z
N MET A 1 20.01 -22.22 1.06
CA MET A 1 18.67 -22.38 1.67
C MET A 1 17.75 -21.17 1.44
N GLN A 2 18.14 -19.93 1.78
CA GLN A 2 17.28 -18.74 1.60
C GLN A 2 17.00 -18.36 0.13
N ILE A 3 18.01 -18.49 -0.75
CA ILE A 3 17.88 -18.18 -2.18
C ILE A 3 16.79 -19.03 -2.87
N GLN A 4 16.64 -20.30 -2.47
CA GLN A 4 15.62 -21.18 -3.05
C GLN A 4 14.20 -20.76 -2.65
N ALA A 5 14.01 -20.25 -1.43
CA ALA A 5 12.70 -19.76 -1.01
C ALA A 5 12.31 -18.50 -1.81
N ILE A 6 13.23 -17.55 -1.98
CA ILE A 6 12.97 -16.36 -2.82
C ILE A 6 12.72 -16.76 -4.27
N ALA A 7 13.51 -17.68 -4.83
CA ALA A 7 13.30 -18.17 -6.19
C ALA A 7 11.89 -18.76 -6.37
N GLN A 8 11.41 -19.54 -5.41
CA GLN A 8 10.03 -20.05 -5.40
C GLN A 8 8.99 -18.92 -5.38
N LEU A 9 9.20 -17.87 -4.59
CA LEU A 9 8.29 -16.72 -4.58
C LEU A 9 8.28 -16.00 -5.94
N VAL A 10 9.44 -15.81 -6.56
CA VAL A 10 9.55 -15.14 -7.87
C VAL A 10 8.87 -15.95 -8.98
N LEU A 11 9.05 -17.27 -9.00
CA LEU A 11 8.38 -18.14 -9.97
C LEU A 11 6.85 -18.08 -9.86
N ASN A 12 6.32 -17.84 -8.66
CA ASN A 12 4.88 -17.74 -8.39
C ASN A 12 4.33 -16.30 -8.46
N ARG A 13 5.12 -15.33 -8.93
CA ARG A 13 4.75 -13.90 -8.98
C ARG A 13 3.38 -13.62 -9.58
N GLN A 14 3.05 -14.28 -10.70
CA GLN A 14 1.77 -14.05 -11.37
C GLN A 14 0.56 -14.39 -10.49
N GLN A 15 0.65 -15.44 -9.69
CA GLN A 15 -0.43 -15.82 -8.77
C GLN A 15 -0.61 -14.79 -7.65
N PHE A 16 0.50 -14.30 -7.10
CA PHE A 16 0.49 -13.24 -6.10
C PHE A 16 -0.06 -11.92 -6.66
N LEU A 17 0.35 -11.55 -7.88
CA LEU A 17 -0.17 -10.35 -8.54
C LEU A 17 -1.67 -10.44 -8.78
N GLN A 18 -2.17 -11.55 -9.31
CA GLN A 18 -3.62 -11.74 -9.47
C GLN A 18 -4.37 -11.75 -8.14
N PHE A 19 -3.75 -12.27 -7.08
CA PHE A 19 -4.33 -12.21 -5.73
C PHE A 19 -4.50 -10.77 -5.24
N VAL A 20 -3.51 -9.90 -5.45
CA VAL A 20 -3.56 -8.50 -5.06
C VAL A 20 -4.49 -7.69 -5.96
N GLN A 21 -4.42 -7.89 -7.28
CA GLN A 21 -5.27 -7.20 -8.27
C GLN A 21 -6.77 -7.33 -7.95
N ARG A 22 -7.22 -8.50 -7.47
CA ARG A 22 -8.63 -8.71 -7.06
C ARG A 22 -9.05 -7.92 -5.81
N ARG A 23 -8.12 -7.24 -5.14
CA ARG A 23 -8.32 -6.57 -3.83
C ARG A 23 -7.98 -5.08 -3.86
N VAL A 24 -7.50 -4.55 -4.97
CA VAL A 24 -7.12 -3.15 -5.10
C VAL A 24 -7.70 -2.52 -6.35
N ALA A 25 -7.88 -1.20 -6.32
CA ALA A 25 -8.62 -0.46 -7.33
C ALA A 25 -7.89 -0.30 -8.67
N SER A 26 -6.57 -0.47 -8.71
CA SER A 26 -5.78 -0.28 -9.94
C SER A 26 -4.67 -1.31 -10.10
N ALA A 27 -4.32 -1.61 -11.35
CA ALA A 27 -3.21 -2.50 -11.68
C ALA A 27 -1.86 -1.96 -11.18
N ALA A 28 -1.66 -0.63 -11.23
CA ALA A 28 -0.46 0.02 -10.71
C ALA A 28 -0.31 -0.18 -9.20
N ALA A 29 -1.38 0.03 -8.42
CA ALA A 29 -1.34 -0.21 -6.97
C ALA A 29 -1.06 -1.68 -6.65
N ALA A 30 -1.57 -2.61 -7.46
CA ALA A 30 -1.29 -4.03 -7.27
C ALA A 30 0.19 -4.34 -7.48
N GLU A 31 0.79 -3.77 -8.52
CA GLU A 31 2.21 -3.92 -8.81
C GLU A 31 3.10 -3.37 -7.69
N ASP A 32 2.80 -2.16 -7.21
CA ASP A 32 3.55 -1.54 -6.12
C ASP A 32 3.49 -2.34 -4.82
N ILE A 33 2.30 -2.86 -4.48
CA ILE A 33 2.11 -3.71 -3.29
C ILE A 33 2.92 -5.01 -3.40
N VAL A 34 2.88 -5.67 -4.55
CA VAL A 34 3.63 -6.91 -4.77
C VAL A 34 5.13 -6.66 -4.70
N GLN A 35 5.62 -5.58 -5.32
CA GLN A 35 7.04 -5.20 -5.26
C GLN A 35 7.49 -4.94 -3.83
N ASN A 36 6.73 -4.13 -3.07
CA ASN A 36 7.02 -3.86 -1.66
C ASN A 36 7.01 -5.12 -0.80
N ALA A 37 6.10 -6.06 -1.08
CA ALA A 37 6.08 -7.35 -0.40
C ALA A 37 7.36 -8.17 -0.68
N TYR A 38 7.86 -8.19 -1.93
CA TYR A 38 9.12 -8.85 -2.27
C TYR A 38 10.33 -8.23 -1.58
N ILE A 39 10.39 -6.89 -1.47
CA ILE A 39 11.44 -6.19 -0.73
C ILE A 39 11.45 -6.67 0.73
N ARG A 40 10.28 -6.64 1.39
CA ARG A 40 10.13 -7.16 2.76
C ARG A 40 10.50 -8.64 2.86
N ALA A 41 10.20 -9.44 1.83
CA ALA A 41 10.57 -10.86 1.80
C ALA A 41 12.08 -11.07 1.76
N ILE A 42 12.81 -10.28 0.99
CA ILE A 42 14.27 -10.34 0.91
C ILE A 42 14.90 -9.93 2.25
N GLU A 43 14.39 -8.86 2.86
CA GLU A 43 14.86 -8.36 4.17
C GLU A 43 14.64 -9.37 5.30
N ASN A 44 13.55 -10.14 5.25
CA ASN A 44 13.12 -11.03 6.33
C ASN A 44 13.30 -12.53 6.02
N VAL A 45 13.97 -12.88 4.90
CA VAL A 45 14.12 -14.27 4.43
C VAL A 45 14.82 -15.19 5.45
N SER A 46 15.58 -14.61 6.38
CA SER A 46 16.26 -15.33 7.45
C SER A 46 15.29 -15.94 8.48
N MET A 47 14.13 -15.32 8.70
CA MET A 47 13.09 -15.81 9.60
C MET A 47 12.24 -16.94 8.98
N LEU A 48 12.31 -17.10 7.66
CA LEU A 48 11.51 -18.05 6.88
C LEU A 48 11.91 -19.52 7.10
N ARG A 49 12.93 -19.79 7.93
CA ARG A 49 13.48 -21.14 8.19
C ARG A 49 12.60 -22.00 9.12
N GLN A 50 11.51 -21.48 9.66
CA GLN A 50 10.68 -22.16 10.65
C GLN A 50 9.37 -22.68 10.02
N GLN A 51 9.39 -23.91 9.50
CA GLN A 51 8.24 -24.81 9.32
C GLN A 51 7.09 -24.41 8.37
N GLU A 52 6.95 -23.16 7.93
CA GLU A 52 5.86 -22.69 7.05
C GLU A 52 6.27 -22.69 5.57
N SER A 53 5.33 -23.00 4.67
CA SER A 53 5.54 -22.81 3.22
C SER A 53 5.83 -21.34 2.92
N ALA A 54 6.94 -21.07 2.22
CA ALA A 54 7.32 -19.72 1.80
C ALA A 54 6.15 -18.95 1.16
N ALA A 55 5.35 -19.65 0.34
CA ALA A 55 4.19 -19.06 -0.31
C ALA A 55 3.07 -18.68 0.68
N ALA A 56 2.80 -19.52 1.69
CA ALA A 56 1.79 -19.23 2.70
C ALA A 56 2.17 -18.00 3.53
N TRP A 57 3.43 -17.94 3.96
CA TRP A 57 4.00 -16.78 4.61
C TRP A 57 3.90 -15.52 3.73
N PHE A 58 4.24 -15.62 2.44
CA PHE A 58 4.18 -14.49 1.53
C PHE A 58 2.75 -14.00 1.28
N TYR A 59 1.75 -14.89 1.24
CA TYR A 59 0.35 -14.47 1.24
C TYR A 59 -0.03 -13.66 2.48
N ARG A 60 0.54 -13.98 3.65
CA ARG A 60 0.35 -13.18 4.87
C ARG A 60 0.98 -11.79 4.73
N VAL A 61 2.19 -11.71 4.18
CA VAL A 61 2.85 -10.42 3.87
C VAL A 61 2.00 -9.58 2.92
N LEU A 62 1.47 -10.18 1.85
CA LEU A 62 0.60 -9.49 0.88
C LEU A 62 -0.69 -8.98 1.51
N ARG A 63 -1.34 -9.78 2.38
CA ARG A 63 -2.55 -9.32 3.10
C ARG A 63 -2.24 -8.11 3.97
N ASN A 64 -1.13 -8.13 4.70
CA ASN A 64 -0.71 -7.00 5.52
C ASN A 64 -0.41 -5.76 4.66
N ALA A 65 0.30 -5.94 3.54
CA ALA A 65 0.61 -4.85 2.62
C ALA A 65 -0.65 -4.21 2.00
N ILE A 66 -1.68 -5.00 1.69
CA ILE A 66 -2.98 -4.49 1.22
C ILE A 66 -3.66 -3.65 2.33
N ILE A 67 -3.65 -4.13 3.57
CA ILE A 67 -4.22 -3.37 4.70
C ILE A 67 -3.46 -2.06 4.88
N ASP A 68 -2.13 -2.10 4.87
CA ASP A 68 -1.27 -0.93 4.99
C ASP A 68 -1.56 0.10 3.89
N TYR A 69 -1.71 -0.35 2.64
CA TYR A 69 -2.09 0.50 1.49
C TYR A 69 -3.40 1.25 1.74
N TYR A 70 -4.46 0.56 2.16
CA TYR A 70 -5.74 1.23 2.43
C TYR A 70 -5.70 2.13 3.66
N ARG A 71 -4.90 1.78 4.68
CA ARG A 71 -4.69 2.65 5.86
C ARG A 71 -3.99 3.94 5.47
N HIS A 72 -2.99 3.88 4.60
CA HIS A 72 -2.25 5.04 4.11
C HIS A 72 -3.15 5.94 3.27
N ARG A 73 -3.84 5.36 2.27
CA ARG A 73 -4.79 6.09 1.43
C ARG A 73 -5.87 6.80 2.24
N SER A 74 -6.47 6.11 3.21
CA SER A 74 -7.47 6.72 4.10
C SER A 74 -6.91 7.87 4.93
N ALA A 75 -5.62 7.83 5.29
CA ALA A 75 -4.97 8.92 6.02
C ALA A 75 -4.70 10.12 5.10
N GLU A 76 -4.26 9.88 3.85
CA GLU A 76 -4.09 10.90 2.82
C GLU A 76 -5.42 11.60 2.49
N ASP A 77 -6.49 10.83 2.27
CA ASP A 77 -7.83 11.38 1.98
C ASP A 77 -8.30 12.30 3.12
N ARG A 78 -8.12 11.90 4.39
CA ARG A 78 -8.45 12.75 5.56
C ARG A 78 -7.54 13.97 5.69
N ALA A 79 -6.30 13.90 5.25
CA ALA A 79 -5.40 15.05 5.26
C ALA A 79 -5.81 16.06 4.19
N LEU A 80 -6.13 15.60 2.99
CA LEU A 80 -6.64 16.42 1.89
C LEU A 80 -7.97 17.10 2.26
N GLU A 81 -8.89 16.38 2.89
CA GLU A 81 -10.17 16.95 3.34
C GLU A 81 -9.97 18.07 4.37
N ARG A 82 -9.03 17.92 5.30
CA ARG A 82 -8.71 18.97 6.28
C ARG A 82 -8.16 20.22 5.61
N LEU A 83 -7.20 20.07 4.70
CA LEU A 83 -6.64 21.19 3.94
C LEU A 83 -7.71 21.92 3.12
N ALA A 84 -8.65 21.17 2.52
CA ALA A 84 -9.76 21.76 1.77
C ALA A 84 -10.70 22.59 2.66
N ARG A 85 -11.01 22.12 3.88
CA ARG A 85 -11.81 22.86 4.86
C ARG A 85 -11.11 24.14 5.31
N ASP A 86 -9.83 24.05 5.70
CA ASP A 86 -9.04 25.20 6.14
C ASP A 86 -8.92 26.27 5.05
N SER A 87 -8.86 25.86 3.78
CA SER A 87 -8.83 26.76 2.62
C SER A 87 -10.18 27.45 2.34
N THR A 88 -11.29 26.81 2.71
CA THR A 88 -12.65 27.34 2.51
C THR A 88 -13.02 28.38 3.57
N ASP A 89 -12.54 28.21 4.80
CA ASP A 89 -12.70 29.16 5.90
C ASP A 89 -11.89 30.45 5.70
N MET A 90 -10.94 30.47 4.76
CA MET A 90 -10.12 31.63 4.40
C MET A 90 -10.65 32.39 3.16
N GLN A 91 -11.97 32.38 2.89
CA GLN A 91 -12.56 33.37 1.99
C GLN A 91 -12.67 34.72 2.70
N PRO A 92 -12.00 35.79 2.19
CA PRO A 92 -11.98 37.07 2.87
C PRO A 92 -13.37 37.66 2.90
N SER A 93 -13.72 38.19 4.08
CA SER A 93 -14.88 39.05 4.30
C SER A 93 -15.00 40.03 3.13
N LYS A 94 -16.21 40.12 2.55
CA LYS A 94 -16.55 41.13 1.55
C LYS A 94 -15.98 42.46 2.04
N VAL A 95 -14.96 42.96 1.33
CA VAL A 95 -14.46 44.32 1.51
C VAL A 95 -15.68 45.21 1.37
N ARG A 96 -16.16 45.71 2.52
CA ARG A 96 -17.29 46.62 2.58
C ARG A 96 -16.89 47.80 1.70
N GLY A 97 -17.60 47.95 0.59
CA GLY A 97 -17.40 49.07 -0.30
C GLY A 97 -17.66 50.34 0.49
N ASP A 98 -16.58 51.00 0.89
CA ASP A 98 -16.60 52.40 1.25
C ASP A 98 -16.93 53.15 -0.05
N ARG A 99 -18.23 53.39 -0.21
CA ARG A 99 -18.76 54.25 -1.24
C ARG A 99 -18.52 55.69 -0.77
N VAL A 100 -17.73 56.39 -1.57
CA VAL A 100 -17.53 57.85 -1.62
C VAL A 100 -18.86 58.59 -1.53
#